data_AF-A1RX81-F1
#
_entry.id   AF-A1RX81-F1
#
_cell.length_a   1.000
_cell.length_b   1.000
_cell.length_c   1.000
_cell.angle_alpha   90.00
_cell.angle_beta   90.00
_cell.angle_gamma   90.00
#
_symmetry.space_group_name_H-M   'P 1'
#
loop_
_entity.id
_entity.type
_entity.pdbx_description
1 polymer ?
#
loop_
_entity_poly.entity_id
_entity_poly.type
_entity_poly.pdbx_seq_one_letter_code
_entity_poly.pdbx_strand_id
1 'polypeptide(L)'
;MVDKATLRKRFLRNLRLAGLNREDEILAVTLPNLQSKVALELLLSVEEEFPVVIRHLHVGAELPGEIGLLARKTVGSETFAERAPSTYTELKVLVARLAKPGQVVVLPMVAEEVAAYFLEEVLRGNLAGLSLEASNRTAYPLATTTLEEIRRVAGPSSLRPQCIASSNLLSILEKSVDPRAAAKFYVENYARPR
;
A
#
# COMPACT_ATOMS: atom_id res chain seq x y z
N MET A 1 -1.35 -20.10 11.30
CA MET A 1 -1.19 -18.79 11.97
C MET A 1 -0.23 -17.97 11.14
N VAL A 2 -0.46 -16.68 10.92
CA VAL A 2 0.48 -15.85 10.12
C VAL A 2 1.50 -15.23 11.05
N ASP A 3 2.76 -15.55 10.83
CA ASP A 3 3.92 -14.97 11.50
C ASP A 3 4.63 -13.95 10.59
N LYS A 4 5.64 -13.27 11.14
CA LYS A 4 6.41 -12.24 10.42
C LYS A 4 7.11 -12.80 9.17
N ALA A 5 7.60 -14.04 9.23
CA ALA A 5 8.26 -14.70 8.10
C ALA A 5 7.28 -15.00 6.95
N THR A 6 6.09 -15.51 7.28
CA THR A 6 5.01 -15.75 6.33
C THR A 6 4.52 -14.46 5.70
N LEU A 7 4.35 -13.40 6.50
CA LEU A 7 3.97 -12.08 6.00
C LEU A 7 5.02 -11.54 5.04
N ARG A 8 6.31 -11.61 5.39
CA ARG A 8 7.41 -11.20 4.53
C ARG A 8 7.42 -11.96 3.19
N LYS A 9 7.24 -13.28 3.22
CA LYS A 9 7.17 -14.09 1.99
C LYS A 9 6.02 -13.68 1.08
N ARG A 10 4.83 -13.40 1.65
CA ARG A 10 3.67 -12.90 0.88
C ARG A 10 3.92 -11.50 0.32
N PHE A 11 4.48 -10.61 1.14
CA PHE A 11 4.86 -9.25 0.76
C PHE A 11 5.79 -9.26 -0.46
N LEU A 12 6.89 -10.01 -0.40
CA LEU A 12 7.85 -10.15 -1.49
C LEU A 12 7.21 -10.71 -2.77
N ARG A 13 6.36 -11.74 -2.64
CA ARG A 13 5.65 -12.32 -3.79
C ARG A 13 4.78 -11.27 -4.49
N ASN A 14 4.02 -10.50 -3.72
CA ASN A 14 3.12 -9.49 -4.28
C ASN A 14 3.89 -8.29 -4.82
N LEU A 15 4.99 -7.89 -4.17
CA LEU A 15 5.88 -6.85 -4.66
C LEU A 15 6.46 -7.19 -6.04
N ARG A 16 6.85 -8.46 -6.26
CA ARG A 16 7.35 -8.95 -7.56
C ARG A 16 6.33 -8.87 -8.69
N LEU A 17 5.02 -8.82 -8.40
CA LEU A 17 4.00 -8.68 -9.43
C LEU A 17 4.09 -7.32 -10.15
N ALA A 18 4.68 -6.31 -9.52
CA ALA A 18 4.93 -5.01 -10.14
C ALA A 18 6.15 -5.00 -11.09
N GLY A 19 6.87 -6.12 -11.24
CA GLY A 19 8.01 -6.23 -12.16
C GLY A 19 9.21 -5.37 -11.75
N LEU A 20 9.69 -5.52 -10.50
CA LEU A 20 10.86 -4.81 -10.00
C LEU A 20 12.16 -5.21 -10.71
N ASN A 21 12.98 -4.22 -11.06
CA ASN A 21 14.32 -4.33 -11.63
C ASN A 21 15.39 -3.81 -10.66
N ARG A 22 16.66 -4.19 -10.90
CA ARG A 22 17.83 -3.86 -10.07
C ARG A 22 18.29 -2.38 -10.10
N GLU A 23 17.51 -1.52 -10.75
CA GLU A 23 17.79 -0.08 -10.88
C GLU A 23 16.53 0.75 -10.61
N ASP A 24 15.45 0.11 -10.16
CA ASP A 24 14.20 0.80 -9.90
C ASP A 24 14.32 1.68 -8.67
N GLU A 25 13.81 2.91 -8.82
CA GLU A 25 13.51 3.77 -7.70
C GLU A 25 12.10 3.46 -7.20
N ILE A 26 11.99 3.04 -5.94
CA ILE A 26 10.74 2.70 -5.28
C ILE A 26 10.25 3.92 -4.50
N LEU A 27 9.02 4.35 -4.76
CA LEU A 27 8.31 5.33 -3.94
C LEU A 27 7.45 4.60 -2.91
N ALA A 28 7.92 4.54 -1.66
CA ALA A 28 7.20 3.98 -0.54
C ALA A 28 6.21 5.01 0.04
N VAL A 29 4.92 4.79 -0.16
CA VAL A 29 3.87 5.66 0.36
C VAL A 29 3.48 5.21 1.77
N THR A 30 3.33 6.15 2.70
CA THR A 30 2.81 5.87 4.04
C THR A 30 1.66 6.80 4.41
N LEU A 31 0.77 6.28 5.25
CA LEU A 31 -0.32 6.97 5.93
C LEU A 31 -0.08 6.88 7.45
N PRO A 32 -0.78 7.68 8.28
CA PRO A 32 -0.64 7.62 9.74
C PRO A 32 -1.35 6.40 10.35
N ASN A 33 -1.02 5.18 9.88
CA ASN A 33 -1.64 3.93 10.31
C ASN A 33 -0.62 2.77 10.42
N LEU A 34 -1.05 1.69 11.07
CA LEU A 34 -0.17 0.56 11.40
C LEU A 34 0.32 -0.21 10.17
N GLN A 35 -0.53 -0.39 9.16
CA GLN A 35 -0.15 -1.13 7.95
C GLN A 35 0.92 -0.38 7.14
N SER A 36 0.94 0.95 7.17
CA SER A 36 2.00 1.75 6.56
C SER A 36 3.35 1.57 7.23
N LYS A 37 3.37 1.54 8.57
CA LYS A 37 4.58 1.20 9.33
C LYS A 37 5.10 -0.18 8.94
N VAL A 38 4.22 -1.20 8.96
CA VAL A 38 4.60 -2.59 8.64
C VAL A 38 5.08 -2.72 7.19
N ALA A 39 4.41 -2.06 6.24
CA ALA A 39 4.81 -2.07 4.83
C ALA A 39 6.22 -1.47 4.65
N LEU A 40 6.49 -0.32 5.26
CA LEU A 40 7.79 0.34 5.17
C LEU A 40 8.89 -0.49 5.85
N GLU A 41 8.62 -1.05 7.02
CA GLU A 41 9.56 -1.95 7.71
C GLU A 41 9.91 -3.17 6.84
N LEU A 42 8.91 -3.82 6.24
CA LEU A 42 9.13 -4.95 5.34
C LEU A 42 9.91 -4.54 4.10
N LEU A 43 9.57 -3.40 3.49
CA LEU A 43 10.23 -2.90 2.29
C LEU A 43 11.71 -2.57 2.52
N LEU A 44 12.04 -1.96 3.66
CA LEU A 44 13.44 -1.71 4.05
C LEU A 44 14.23 -3.01 4.22
N SER A 45 13.59 -4.07 4.74
CA SER A 45 14.22 -5.41 4.78
C SER A 45 14.44 -6.05 3.40
N VAL A 46 13.84 -5.48 2.34
CA VAL A 46 14.07 -5.92 0.95
C VAL A 46 15.27 -5.18 0.34
N GLU A 47 15.50 -3.92 0.69
CA GLU A 47 16.68 -3.15 0.26
C GLU A 47 17.99 -3.82 0.71
N GLU A 48 17.98 -4.52 1.84
CA GLU A 48 19.10 -5.35 2.29
C GLU A 48 19.43 -6.52 1.35
N GLU A 49 18.47 -6.97 0.54
CA GLU A 49 18.61 -8.13 -0.37
C GLU A 49 18.65 -7.75 -1.86
N PHE A 50 18.18 -6.54 -2.22
CA PHE A 50 18.05 -6.08 -3.61
C PHE A 50 18.59 -4.66 -3.77
N PRO A 51 19.35 -4.37 -4.84
CA PRO A 51 19.87 -3.03 -5.11
C PRO A 51 18.75 -2.12 -5.64
N VAL A 52 17.79 -1.77 -4.80
CA VAL A 52 16.71 -0.82 -5.11
C VAL A 52 16.92 0.45 -4.31
N VAL A 53 16.50 1.59 -4.85
CA VAL A 53 16.56 2.86 -4.12
C VAL A 53 15.18 3.16 -3.57
N ILE A 54 15.03 3.21 -2.25
CA ILE A 54 13.76 3.58 -1.63
C ILE A 54 13.73 5.08 -1.34
N ARG A 55 12.71 5.77 -1.87
CA ARG A 55 12.24 7.08 -1.41
C ARG A 55 10.95 6.92 -0.64
N HIS A 56 10.73 7.79 0.32
CA HIS A 56 9.56 7.80 1.16
C HIS A 56 8.69 9.03 0.91
N LEU A 57 7.38 8.81 0.80
CA LEU A 57 6.36 9.86 0.77
C LEU A 57 5.33 9.58 1.86
N HIS A 58 5.26 10.46 2.85
CA HIS A 58 4.18 10.45 3.83
C HIS A 58 2.99 11.28 3.35
N VAL A 59 1.79 10.70 3.40
CA VAL A 59 0.52 11.38 3.14
C VAL A 59 -0.23 11.53 4.45
N GLY A 60 -0.29 12.75 4.97
CA GLY A 60 -0.90 13.04 6.25
C GLY A 60 -0.37 14.35 6.85
N ALA A 61 -1.15 14.93 7.76
CA ALA A 61 -0.81 16.19 8.41
C ALA A 61 0.49 16.10 9.24
N GLU A 62 0.73 14.95 9.88
CA GLU A 62 1.86 14.76 10.78
C GLU A 62 2.46 13.37 10.59
N LEU A 63 3.78 13.29 10.41
CA LEU A 63 4.51 12.03 10.26
C LEU A 63 4.67 11.35 11.63
N PRO A 64 4.04 10.19 11.88
CA PRO A 64 4.16 9.54 13.18
C PRO A 64 5.60 9.13 13.47
N GLY A 65 6.04 9.32 14.72
CA GLY A 65 7.44 9.08 15.11
C GLY A 65 7.97 7.68 14.74
N GLU A 66 7.15 6.64 14.88
CA GLU A 66 7.53 5.27 14.50
C GLU A 66 7.78 5.10 12.99
N ILE A 67 6.99 5.78 12.14
CA ILE A 67 7.21 5.79 10.68
C ILE A 67 8.40 6.70 10.36
N GLY A 68 8.53 7.84 11.02
CA GLY A 68 9.65 8.76 10.85
C GLY A 68 11.01 8.12 11.14
N LEU A 69 11.11 7.26 12.15
CA LEU A 69 12.32 6.49 12.44
C LEU A 69 12.70 5.53 11.29
N LEU A 70 11.72 4.91 10.65
CA LEU A 70 11.94 4.05 9.48
C LEU A 70 12.29 4.88 8.25
N ALA A 71 11.58 5.99 8.02
CA ALA A 71 11.78 6.89 6.88
C ALA A 71 13.21 7.46 6.81
N ARG A 72 13.87 7.67 7.96
CA ARG A 72 15.28 8.11 8.02
C ARG A 72 16.28 7.11 7.38
N LYS A 73 15.88 5.86 7.17
CA LYS A 73 16.70 4.84 6.51
C LYS A 73 16.59 4.89 4.98
N THR A 74 15.63 5.64 4.45
CA THR A 74 15.44 5.82 3.00
C THR A 74 16.35 6.92 2.45
N VAL A 75 16.56 6.96 1.13
CA VAL A 75 17.43 7.96 0.47
C VAL A 75 16.82 9.37 0.51
N GLY A 76 15.53 9.49 0.75
CA GLY A 76 14.84 10.76 0.94
C GLY A 76 13.42 10.56 1.43
N SER A 77 12.95 11.48 2.27
CA SER A 77 11.61 11.45 2.84
C SER A 77 10.93 12.79 2.66
N GLU A 78 9.76 12.76 2.03
CA GLU A 78 8.90 13.92 1.84
C GLU A 78 7.60 13.72 2.62
N THR A 79 7.04 14.82 3.15
CA THR A 79 5.74 14.82 3.84
C THR A 79 4.80 15.72 3.07
N PHE A 80 3.67 15.17 2.66
CA PHE A 80 2.60 15.90 2.02
C PHE A 80 1.47 16.16 3.00
N ALA A 81 1.35 17.42 3.43
CA ALA A 81 0.48 17.86 4.52
C ALA A 81 -0.84 18.51 4.07
N GLU A 82 -1.28 18.33 2.81
CA GLU A 82 -2.67 18.69 2.47
C GLU A 82 -3.67 17.79 3.23
N ARG A 83 -4.96 18.14 3.14
CA ARG A 83 -6.05 17.35 3.70
C ARG A 83 -5.85 15.85 3.42
N ALA A 84 -5.85 15.04 4.47
CA ALA A 84 -5.73 13.59 4.35
C ALA A 84 -6.81 13.05 3.41
N PRO A 85 -6.46 12.12 2.49
CA PRO A 85 -7.42 11.56 1.55
C PRO A 85 -8.56 10.89 2.32
N SER A 86 -9.77 11.11 1.84
CA SER A 86 -11.01 10.53 2.39
C SER A 86 -11.48 9.30 1.61
N THR A 87 -10.90 9.05 0.43
CA THR A 87 -11.15 7.88 -0.40
C THR A 87 -9.84 7.30 -0.94
N TYR A 88 -9.89 6.06 -1.45
CA TYR A 88 -8.71 5.44 -2.05
C TYR A 88 -8.41 6.05 -3.43
N THR A 89 -9.42 6.51 -4.18
CA THR A 89 -9.20 7.30 -5.41
C THR A 89 -8.43 8.59 -5.10
N GLU A 90 -8.82 9.35 -4.07
CA GLU A 90 -8.12 10.58 -3.69
C GLU A 90 -6.66 10.31 -3.36
N LEU A 91 -6.39 9.26 -2.57
CA LEU A 91 -5.01 8.83 -2.28
C LEU A 91 -4.24 8.54 -3.56
N LYS A 92 -4.81 7.73 -4.47
CA LYS A 92 -4.12 7.30 -5.69
C LYS A 92 -3.88 8.44 -6.67
N VAL A 93 -4.85 9.34 -6.86
CA VAL A 93 -4.70 10.54 -7.70
C VAL A 93 -3.62 11.46 -7.13
N LEU A 94 -3.62 11.65 -5.81
CA LEU A 94 -2.59 12.43 -5.14
C LEU A 94 -1.20 11.83 -5.37
N VAL A 95 -1.04 10.53 -5.15
CA VAL A 95 0.23 9.83 -5.35
C VAL A 95 0.66 9.88 -6.81
N ALA A 96 -0.25 9.74 -7.77
CA ALA A 96 0.06 9.85 -9.20
C ALA A 96 0.62 11.24 -9.58
N ARG A 97 0.13 12.31 -8.93
CA ARG A 97 0.64 13.68 -9.13
C ARG A 97 2.05 13.88 -8.56
N LEU A 98 2.39 13.19 -7.48
CA LEU A 98 3.65 13.34 -6.77
C LEU A 98 4.74 12.36 -7.22
N ALA A 99 4.33 11.20 -7.76
CA ALA A 99 5.24 10.20 -8.28
C ALA A 99 5.96 10.71 -9.53
N LYS A 100 7.25 10.41 -9.61
CA LYS A 100 8.05 10.70 -10.81
C LYS A 100 7.84 9.60 -11.86
N PRO A 101 7.95 9.94 -13.15
CA PRO A 101 7.94 8.92 -14.21
C PRO A 101 9.00 7.84 -13.97
N GLY A 102 8.64 6.58 -14.21
CA GLY A 102 9.54 5.43 -14.07
C GLY A 102 9.64 4.83 -12.67
N GLN A 103 9.24 5.56 -11.61
CA GLN A 103 9.21 5.04 -10.25
C GLN A 103 8.22 3.87 -10.11
N VAL A 104 8.56 2.92 -9.24
CA VAL A 104 7.64 1.88 -8.77
C VAL A 104 6.98 2.34 -7.49
N VAL A 105 5.67 2.56 -7.53
CA VAL A 105 4.92 3.08 -6.40
C VAL A 105 4.44 1.92 -5.53
N VAL A 106 4.79 1.93 -4.24
CA VAL A 106 4.34 0.94 -3.27
C VAL A 106 3.26 1.56 -2.39
N LEU A 107 2.03 1.07 -2.51
CA LEU A 107 0.92 1.48 -1.66
C LEU A 107 0.78 0.55 -0.44
N PRO A 108 0.57 1.08 0.77
CA PRO A 108 0.50 0.29 2.00
C PRO A 108 -0.90 -0.31 2.23
N MET A 109 -1.65 -0.60 1.17
CA MET A 109 -3.04 -1.02 1.24
C MET A 109 -3.16 -2.52 1.52
N VAL A 110 -3.90 -2.86 2.57
CA VAL A 110 -4.24 -4.26 2.89
C VAL A 110 -5.40 -4.78 2.04
N ALA A 111 -5.74 -6.06 2.16
CA ALA A 111 -6.76 -6.73 1.37
C ALA A 111 -8.12 -6.01 1.41
N GLU A 112 -8.57 -5.61 2.60
CA GLU A 112 -9.84 -4.91 2.80
C GLU A 112 -9.86 -3.57 2.07
N GLU A 113 -8.73 -2.86 2.03
CA GLU A 113 -8.61 -1.54 1.43
C GLU A 113 -8.60 -1.61 -0.10
N VAL A 114 -7.85 -2.56 -0.66
CA VAL A 114 -7.83 -2.80 -2.11
C VAL A 114 -9.20 -3.30 -2.58
N ALA A 115 -9.85 -4.17 -1.81
CA ALA A 115 -11.19 -4.64 -2.11
C ALA A 115 -12.23 -3.51 -2.01
N ALA A 116 -12.14 -2.63 -1.01
CA ALA A 116 -13.02 -1.48 -0.87
C ALA A 116 -12.90 -0.54 -2.07
N TYR A 117 -11.66 -0.19 -2.47
CA TYR A 117 -11.41 0.60 -3.66
C TYR A 117 -12.01 -0.04 -4.91
N PHE A 118 -11.77 -1.32 -5.12
CA PHE A 118 -12.27 -2.03 -6.30
C PHE A 118 -13.81 -2.05 -6.35
N LEU A 119 -14.45 -2.44 -5.25
CA LEU A 119 -15.90 -2.67 -5.23
C LEU A 119 -16.72 -1.38 -5.15
N GLU A 120 -16.24 -0.36 -4.45
CA GLU A 120 -17.01 0.87 -4.18
C GLU A 120 -16.66 1.99 -5.15
N GLU A 121 -15.45 2.01 -5.70
CA GLU A 121 -14.98 3.12 -6.53
C GLU A 121 -14.87 2.68 -7.98
N VAL A 122 -14.11 1.61 -8.27
CA VAL A 122 -13.90 1.16 -9.66
C VAL A 122 -15.19 0.62 -10.28
N LEU A 123 -15.91 -0.29 -9.62
CA LEU A 123 -17.17 -0.83 -10.14
C LEU A 123 -18.28 0.22 -10.28
N ARG A 124 -18.19 1.33 -9.53
CA ARG A 124 -19.11 2.47 -9.65
C ARG A 124 -18.68 3.48 -10.72
N GLY A 125 -17.63 3.19 -11.48
CA GLY A 125 -17.15 4.04 -12.56
C GLY A 125 -16.27 5.21 -12.12
N ASN A 126 -15.87 5.30 -10.85
CA ASN A 126 -14.86 6.25 -10.41
C ASN A 126 -13.46 5.72 -10.75
N LEU A 127 -13.06 5.92 -12.01
CA LEU A 127 -11.82 5.37 -12.56
C LEU A 127 -10.61 6.29 -12.40
N ALA A 128 -10.78 7.49 -11.82
CA ALA A 128 -9.68 8.46 -11.70
C ALA A 128 -8.47 7.89 -10.95
N GLY A 129 -8.70 7.02 -9.96
CA GLY A 129 -7.61 6.36 -9.22
C GLY A 129 -6.75 5.44 -10.10
N LEU A 130 -7.24 4.97 -11.25
CA LEU A 130 -6.45 4.15 -12.19
C LEU A 130 -5.40 4.95 -12.95
N SER A 131 -5.39 6.29 -12.82
CA SER A 131 -4.34 7.12 -13.41
C SER A 131 -2.96 6.74 -12.87
N LEU A 132 -2.89 6.28 -11.62
CA LEU A 132 -1.64 5.86 -10.99
C LEU A 132 -1.05 4.62 -11.68
N GLU A 133 -1.86 3.59 -11.91
CA GLU A 133 -1.43 2.39 -12.65
C GLU A 133 -1.13 2.69 -14.12
N ALA A 134 -1.82 3.68 -14.71
CA ALA A 134 -1.57 4.10 -16.08
C ALA A 134 -0.23 4.85 -16.23
N SER A 135 0.21 5.60 -15.21
CA SER A 135 1.43 6.40 -15.26
C SER A 135 2.65 5.69 -14.65
N ASN A 136 2.43 4.79 -13.69
CA ASN A 136 3.49 4.18 -12.88
C ASN A 136 3.21 2.69 -12.63
N ARG A 137 4.29 1.90 -12.59
CA ARG A 137 4.24 0.55 -12.06
C ARG A 137 3.84 0.64 -10.59
N THR A 138 2.75 0.00 -10.22
CA THR A 138 2.19 0.12 -8.87
C THR A 138 2.14 -1.24 -8.19
N ALA A 139 2.64 -1.30 -6.97
CA ALA A 139 2.68 -2.50 -6.15
C ALA A 139 1.71 -2.37 -4.96
N TYR A 140 1.04 -3.48 -4.68
CA TYR A 140 0.18 -3.65 -3.50
C TYR A 140 0.68 -4.85 -2.67
N PRO A 141 1.83 -4.74 -1.99
CA PRO A 141 2.46 -5.90 -1.35
C PRO A 141 1.59 -6.55 -0.27
N LEU A 142 0.72 -5.77 0.37
CA LEU A 142 -0.20 -6.22 1.41
C LEU A 142 -1.59 -6.64 0.91
N ALA A 143 -1.83 -6.71 -0.41
CA ALA A 143 -3.14 -7.05 -0.98
C ALA A 143 -3.71 -8.43 -0.56
N THR A 144 -2.88 -9.32 -0.03
CA THR A 144 -3.31 -10.64 0.49
C THR A 144 -3.20 -10.76 2.01
N THR A 145 -3.04 -9.63 2.69
CA THR A 145 -2.89 -9.52 4.14
C THR A 145 -4.06 -8.70 4.65
N THR A 146 -4.69 -9.12 5.74
CA THR A 146 -5.81 -8.43 6.39
C THR A 146 -5.34 -7.46 7.49
N LEU A 147 -6.17 -6.49 7.87
CA LEU A 147 -5.89 -5.63 9.04
C LEU A 147 -5.66 -6.44 10.32
N GLU A 148 -6.39 -7.54 10.49
CA GLU A 148 -6.23 -8.42 11.65
C GLU A 148 -4.89 -9.17 11.62
N GLU A 149 -4.42 -9.60 10.44
CA GLU A 149 -3.06 -10.15 10.29
C GLU A 149 -2.00 -9.08 10.61
N ILE A 150 -2.18 -7.83 10.17
CA ILE A 150 -1.28 -6.72 10.52
C ILE A 150 -1.21 -6.51 12.03
N ARG A 151 -2.37 -6.45 12.71
CA ARG A 151 -2.46 -6.26 14.16
C ARG A 151 -1.68 -7.34 14.92
N ARG A 152 -1.75 -8.60 14.46
CA ARG A 152 -1.06 -9.73 15.12
C ARG A 152 0.45 -9.70 14.94
N VAL A 153 0.93 -9.23 13.78
CA VAL A 153 2.36 -9.31 13.43
C VAL A 153 3.15 -8.06 13.83
N ALA A 154 2.51 -6.89 13.90
CA ALA A 154 3.20 -5.62 14.10
C ALA A 154 3.85 -5.43 15.49
N GLY A 155 3.52 -6.30 16.46
CA GLY A 155 3.98 -6.17 17.84
C GLY A 155 3.45 -4.89 18.52
N PRO A 156 4.08 -4.43 19.61
CA PRO A 156 3.71 -3.18 20.26
C PRO A 156 3.89 -1.97 19.33
N SER A 157 2.83 -1.17 19.16
CA SER A 157 2.86 0.08 18.41
C SER A 157 1.80 1.04 18.94
N SER A 158 2.07 2.34 18.87
CA SER A 158 1.08 3.39 19.14
C SER A 158 0.10 3.58 17.98
N LEU A 159 0.47 3.12 16.78
CA LEU A 159 -0.35 3.21 15.57
C LEU A 159 -1.45 2.15 15.58
N ARG A 160 -2.62 2.52 15.07
CA ARG A 160 -3.77 1.62 14.94
C ARG A 160 -3.92 1.15 13.49
N PRO A 161 -4.37 -0.10 13.26
CA PRO A 161 -4.83 -0.52 11.96
C PRO A 161 -6.11 0.24 11.63
N GLN A 162 -6.12 0.96 10.50
CA GLN A 162 -7.24 1.82 10.12
C GLN A 162 -7.34 1.92 8.59
N CYS A 163 -8.55 1.75 8.07
CA CYS A 163 -8.90 2.06 6.69
C CYS A 163 -9.14 3.56 6.50
N ILE A 164 -8.79 4.10 5.34
CA ILE A 164 -9.18 5.46 4.94
C ILE A 164 -10.72 5.57 4.84
N ALA A 165 -11.33 4.60 4.17
CA ALA A 165 -12.77 4.53 3.96
C ALA A 165 -13.30 3.15 4.30
N SER A 166 -14.43 3.11 5.02
CA SER A 166 -15.21 1.90 5.25
C SER A 166 -16.04 1.56 4.01
N SER A 167 -16.01 0.31 3.55
CA SER A 167 -16.93 -0.15 2.49
C SER A 167 -18.20 -0.75 3.09
N ASN A 168 -19.33 -0.13 2.75
CA ASN A 168 -20.65 -0.64 3.11
C ASN A 168 -20.93 -1.96 2.37
N LEU A 169 -20.53 -2.06 1.10
CA LEU A 169 -20.72 -3.24 0.29
C LEU A 169 -19.90 -4.43 0.80
N LEU A 170 -18.63 -4.25 1.15
CA LEU A 170 -17.84 -5.31 1.80
C LEU A 170 -18.46 -5.76 3.12
N SER A 171 -19.00 -4.83 3.90
CA SER A 171 -19.69 -5.18 5.16
C SER A 171 -20.96 -6.00 4.90
N ILE A 172 -21.75 -5.65 3.88
CA ILE A 172 -22.93 -6.43 3.45
C ILE A 172 -22.51 -7.82 2.93
N LEU A 173 -21.36 -7.89 2.24
CA LEU A 173 -20.86 -9.09 1.58
C LEU A 173 -19.86 -9.88 2.42
N GLU A 174 -19.67 -9.58 3.71
CA GLU A 174 -18.59 -10.15 4.54
C GLU A 174 -18.58 -11.69 4.56
N LYS A 175 -19.75 -12.33 4.40
CA LYS A 175 -19.89 -13.79 4.33
C LYS A 175 -19.82 -14.39 2.92
N SER A 176 -19.84 -13.55 1.90
CA SER A 176 -19.93 -13.94 0.49
C SER A 176 -18.68 -13.57 -0.32
N VAL A 177 -17.91 -12.58 0.13
CA VAL A 177 -16.71 -12.09 -0.56
C VAL A 177 -15.54 -12.10 0.39
N ASP A 178 -14.52 -12.90 0.07
CA ASP A 178 -13.21 -12.79 0.73
C ASP A 178 -12.50 -11.53 0.19
N PRO A 179 -12.18 -10.53 1.04
CA PRO A 179 -11.47 -9.32 0.60
C PRO A 179 -10.13 -9.66 -0.06
N ARG A 180 -9.46 -10.74 0.34
CA ARG A 180 -8.21 -11.17 -0.31
C ARG A 180 -8.41 -11.60 -1.75
N ALA A 181 -9.54 -12.25 -2.05
CA ALA A 181 -9.87 -12.69 -3.40
C ALA A 181 -10.19 -11.48 -4.30
N ALA A 182 -10.98 -10.53 -3.80
CA ALA A 182 -11.29 -9.28 -4.51
C ALA A 182 -10.03 -8.43 -4.75
N ALA A 183 -9.19 -8.26 -3.72
CA ALA A 183 -7.92 -7.55 -3.83
C ALA A 183 -6.97 -8.20 -4.83
N LYS A 184 -6.83 -9.54 -4.77
CA LYS A 184 -6.02 -10.30 -5.73
C LYS A 184 -6.52 -10.11 -7.16
N PHE A 185 -7.83 -10.23 -7.38
CA PHE A 185 -8.44 -10.01 -8.69
C PHE A 185 -8.11 -8.60 -9.22
N TYR A 186 -8.24 -7.58 -8.38
CA TYR A 186 -7.88 -6.22 -8.76
C TYR A 186 -6.40 -6.11 -9.18
N VAL A 187 -5.49 -6.62 -8.35
CA VAL A 187 -4.04 -6.54 -8.61
C VAL A 187 -3.66 -7.26 -9.90
N GLU A 188 -4.20 -8.45 -10.14
CA GLU A 188 -3.86 -9.27 -11.31
C GLU A 188 -4.39 -8.68 -12.63
N ASN A 189 -5.51 -7.95 -12.61
CA ASN A 189 -6.17 -7.46 -13.82
C ASN A 189 -5.93 -5.97 -14.10
N TYR A 190 -5.64 -5.16 -13.07
CA TYR A 190 -5.56 -3.70 -13.21
C TYR A 190 -4.21 -3.11 -12.78
N ALA A 191 -3.53 -3.70 -11.79
CA ALA A 191 -2.26 -3.14 -11.28
C ALA A 191 -1.02 -3.77 -11.90
N ARG A 192 -1.13 -4.98 -12.45
CA ARG A 192 -0.01 -5.68 -13.06
C ARG A 192 0.40 -4.99 -14.37
N PRO A 193 1.68 -4.63 -14.55
CA PRO A 193 2.18 -4.13 -15.83
C PRO A 193 1.94 -5.17 -16.93
N ARG A 194 1.47 -4.73 -18.09
CA ARG A 194 1.29 -5.59 -19.28
C ARG A 194 2.60 -5.83 -20.00
#